data_AF-A0AAV8XTX5-F1
#
_entry.id   AF-A0AAV8XTX5-F1
#
_cell.length_a   1.000
_cell.length_b   1.000
_cell.length_c   1.000
_cell.angle_alpha   90.00
_cell.angle_beta   90.00
_cell.angle_gamma   90.00
#
_symmetry.space_group_name_H-M   'P 1'
#
loop_
_entity.id
_entity.type
_entity.pdbx_description
1 polymer ?
#
loop_
_entity_poly.entity_id
_entity_poly.type
_entity_poly.pdbx_seq_one_letter_code
_entity_poly.pdbx_strand_id
1 'polypeptide(L)'
;MKKLNPQVNSLIEALRPINFDLLVKAVKAASKFNSEEDKYGAPTFAMNISTSLKDCCEVAICEILKNKHCFENKNFSETETEIKTMIMLIKSNWKYEISHHAANNLHSKKMNSIGIDYLKTTANSAAAKLQSDCNDRDAYKTLQQTVYCRIIPGELARLTVDLYNEGKEAQTYEEFENKIRPSERILMRKFKKRKRKATPVLFSLDVQEHIQILLDLRSNFTSQNDPYIFSKLISREPFRGYQVLMHHAKMAGLKKS
;
A
#
# COMPACT_ATOMS: atom_id res chain seq x y z
N MET A 1 -13.79 0.35 25.49
CA MET A 1 -13.95 1.70 26.06
C MET A 1 -14.07 1.68 27.58
N LYS A 2 -14.99 0.92 28.20
CA LYS A 2 -15.07 0.79 29.68
C LYS A 2 -13.74 0.47 30.37
N LYS A 3 -12.93 -0.42 29.80
CA LYS A 3 -11.57 -0.73 30.30
C LYS A 3 -10.59 0.46 30.26
N LEU A 4 -10.83 1.45 29.40
CA LEU A 4 -9.96 2.63 29.22
C LEU A 4 -10.50 3.87 29.94
N ASN A 5 -11.82 4.01 30.05
CA ASN A 5 -12.49 5.02 30.86
C ASN A 5 -13.77 4.41 31.46
N PRO A 6 -13.79 4.13 32.78
CA PRO A 6 -14.96 3.57 33.46
C PRO A 6 -16.19 4.48 33.47
N GLN A 7 -16.02 5.79 33.22
CA GLN A 7 -17.13 6.74 33.17
C GLN A 7 -18.07 6.49 31.99
N VAL A 8 -17.59 5.83 30.92
CA VAL A 8 -18.42 5.50 29.75
C VAL A 8 -19.31 4.30 30.05
N ASN A 9 -20.56 4.56 30.44
CA ASN A 9 -21.46 3.55 30.96
C ASN A 9 -22.47 3.01 29.93
N SER A 10 -22.71 3.76 28.87
CA SER A 10 -23.63 3.41 27.78
C SER A 10 -22.99 3.55 26.39
N LEU A 11 -23.61 2.94 25.38
CA LEU A 11 -23.20 3.11 23.99
C LEU A 11 -23.40 4.55 23.52
N ILE A 12 -24.51 5.20 23.88
CA ILE A 12 -24.79 6.60 23.51
C ILE A 12 -23.68 7.53 24.03
N GLU A 13 -23.26 7.34 25.28
CA GLU A 13 -22.16 8.10 25.87
C GLU A 13 -20.83 7.83 25.17
N ALA A 14 -20.56 6.57 24.79
CA ALA A 14 -19.38 6.19 24.02
C ALA A 14 -19.32 6.87 22.64
N LEU A 15 -20.48 7.17 22.05
CA LEU A 15 -20.62 7.79 20.73
C LEU A 15 -20.64 9.33 20.79
N ARG A 16 -20.40 9.95 21.95
CA ARG A 16 -20.23 11.40 22.03
C ARG A 16 -18.88 11.83 21.42
N PRO A 17 -18.81 12.97 20.71
CA PRO A 17 -17.57 13.46 20.08
C PRO A 17 -16.38 13.58 21.03
N ILE A 18 -16.62 13.95 22.30
CA ILE A 18 -15.59 14.06 23.34
C ILE A 18 -14.82 12.74 23.56
N ASN A 19 -15.44 11.61 23.22
CA ASN A 19 -14.86 10.29 23.36
C ASN A 19 -14.22 9.77 22.06
N PHE A 20 -14.08 10.59 21.02
CA PHE A 20 -13.50 10.17 19.74
C PHE A 20 -12.10 9.59 19.89
N ASP A 21 -11.19 10.29 20.59
CA ASP A 21 -9.83 9.80 20.79
C ASP A 21 -9.79 8.52 21.64
N LEU A 22 -10.69 8.42 22.61
CA LEU A 22 -10.86 7.22 23.42
C LEU A 22 -11.35 6.04 22.58
N LEU A 23 -12.26 6.29 21.64
CA LEU A 23 -12.75 5.30 20.69
C LEU A 23 -11.63 4.83 19.75
N VAL A 24 -10.81 5.75 19.23
CA VAL A 24 -9.63 5.43 18.42
C VAL A 24 -8.67 4.54 19.20
N LYS A 25 -8.34 4.89 20.45
CA LYS A 25 -7.50 4.06 21.34
C LYS A 25 -8.11 2.67 21.58
N ALA A 26 -9.42 2.60 21.79
CA ALA A 26 -10.13 1.33 22.00
C ALA A 26 -10.06 0.44 20.74
N VAL A 27 -10.22 1.01 19.55
CA VAL A 27 -10.08 0.27 18.29
C VAL A 27 -8.66 -0.16 18.05
N LYS A 28 -7.65 0.70 18.30
CA LYS A 28 -6.22 0.32 18.23
C LYS A 28 -5.93 -0.88 19.14
N ALA A 29 -6.42 -0.87 20.38
CA ALA A 29 -6.27 -2.01 21.28
C ALA A 29 -7.00 -3.28 20.76
N ALA A 30 -8.26 -3.15 20.33
CA ALA A 30 -9.05 -4.28 19.82
C ALA A 30 -8.47 -4.91 18.54
N SER A 31 -7.83 -4.10 17.70
CA SER A 31 -7.15 -4.53 16.47
C SER A 31 -5.70 -4.96 16.69
N LYS A 32 -5.25 -5.05 17.95
CA LYS A 32 -3.89 -5.45 18.35
C LYS A 32 -2.82 -4.57 17.70
N PHE A 33 -2.98 -3.26 17.80
CA PHE A 33 -1.99 -2.29 17.34
C PHE A 33 -0.71 -2.34 18.19
N ASN A 34 0.44 -2.47 17.54
CA ASN A 34 1.77 -2.35 18.13
C ASN A 34 2.32 -0.96 17.78
N SER A 35 2.55 -0.13 18.80
CA SER A 35 3.07 1.24 18.65
C SER A 35 4.54 1.31 18.26
N GLU A 36 5.34 0.30 18.60
CA GLU A 36 6.77 0.26 18.26
C GLU A 36 6.97 -0.04 16.77
N GLU A 37 6.13 -0.93 16.24
CA GLU A 37 6.20 -1.35 14.83
C GLU A 37 5.22 -0.62 13.90
N ASP A 38 4.36 0.26 14.45
CA ASP A 38 3.26 0.92 13.75
C ASP A 38 2.33 -0.08 13.01
N LYS A 39 2.07 -1.23 13.64
CA LYS A 39 1.46 -2.41 13.01
C LYS A 39 0.17 -2.87 13.67
N TYR A 40 -0.83 -3.22 12.86
CA TYR A 40 -2.05 -3.88 13.33
C TYR A 40 -1.97 -5.39 13.21
N GLY A 41 -2.31 -6.12 14.28
CA GLY A 41 -2.53 -7.56 14.22
C GLY A 41 -3.80 -7.97 13.46
N ALA A 42 -4.82 -7.10 13.43
CA ALA A 42 -6.06 -7.30 12.67
C ALA A 42 -6.41 -6.07 11.80
N PRO A 43 -5.66 -5.81 10.71
CA PRO A 43 -5.80 -4.59 9.90
C PRO A 43 -7.15 -4.47 9.19
N THR A 44 -7.71 -5.59 8.69
CA THR A 44 -9.03 -5.58 8.03
C THR A 44 -10.15 -5.18 8.99
N PHE A 45 -10.09 -5.66 10.24
CA PHE A 45 -11.02 -5.26 11.29
C PHE A 45 -10.90 -3.75 11.57
N ALA A 46 -9.67 -3.24 11.71
CA ALA A 46 -9.42 -1.81 11.96
C ALA A 46 -9.95 -0.90 10.84
N MET A 47 -9.83 -1.31 9.57
CA MET A 47 -10.39 -0.57 8.43
C MET A 47 -11.91 -0.56 8.44
N ASN A 48 -12.53 -1.71 8.69
CA ASN A 48 -13.96 -1.91 8.43
C ASN A 48 -14.87 -1.53 9.62
N ILE A 49 -14.35 -1.50 10.84
CA ILE A 49 -15.15 -1.20 12.04
C ILE A 49 -15.77 0.20 12.01
N SER A 50 -15.20 1.14 11.24
CA SER A 50 -15.78 2.48 11.05
C SER A 50 -17.21 2.46 10.50
N THR A 51 -17.54 1.48 9.65
CA THR A 51 -18.90 1.30 9.13
C THR A 51 -19.84 0.95 10.25
N SER A 52 -19.53 -0.10 11.01
CA SER A 52 -20.36 -0.53 12.15
C SER A 52 -20.51 0.56 13.22
N LEU A 53 -19.49 1.41 13.43
CA LEU A 53 -19.56 2.54 14.35
C LEU A 53 -20.54 3.62 13.86
N LYS A 54 -20.54 3.93 12.56
CA LYS A 54 -21.52 4.84 11.96
C LYS A 54 -22.94 4.26 12.05
N ASP A 55 -23.09 2.96 11.80
CA ASP A 55 -24.38 2.28 11.94
C ASP A 55 -24.90 2.39 13.39
N CYS A 56 -24.02 2.23 14.38
CA CYS A 56 -24.37 2.45 15.79
C CYS A 56 -24.82 3.88 16.08
N CYS A 57 -24.17 4.89 15.47
CA CYS A 57 -24.60 6.29 15.59
C CYS A 57 -25.99 6.52 14.97
N GLU A 58 -26.25 5.95 13.79
CA GLU A 58 -27.54 6.05 13.12
C GLU A 58 -28.67 5.39 13.93
N VAL A 59 -28.40 4.19 14.46
CA VAL A 59 -29.34 3.51 15.38
C VAL A 59 -29.59 4.36 16.63
N ALA A 60 -28.55 4.96 17.22
CA ALA A 60 -28.71 5.83 18.39
C ALA A 60 -29.56 7.07 18.07
N ILE A 61 -29.37 7.70 16.90
CA ILE A 61 -30.22 8.81 16.43
C ILE A 61 -31.66 8.34 16.28
N CYS A 62 -31.91 7.19 15.64
CA CYS A 62 -33.27 6.65 15.50
C CYS A 62 -33.93 6.41 16.86
N GLU A 63 -33.19 5.88 17.83
CA GLU A 63 -33.71 5.62 19.18
C GLU A 63 -34.07 6.91 19.93
N ILE A 64 -33.24 7.93 19.79
CA ILE A 64 -33.48 9.27 20.33
C ILE A 64 -34.72 9.91 19.68
N LEU A 65 -34.90 9.73 18.37
CA LEU A 65 -36.05 10.24 17.62
C LEU A 65 -37.37 9.53 17.95
N LYS A 66 -37.34 8.21 18.19
CA LYS A 66 -38.53 7.41 18.54
C LYS A 66 -39.03 7.69 19.95
N ASN A 67 -38.12 7.90 20.89
CA ASN A 67 -38.45 8.05 22.31
C ASN A 67 -38.54 9.52 22.76
N LYS A 68 -38.74 10.48 21.84
CA LYS A 68 -38.79 11.93 22.14
C LYS A 68 -39.68 12.30 23.32
N HIS A 69 -40.76 11.56 23.55
CA HIS A 69 -41.73 11.82 24.62
C HIS A 69 -41.32 11.26 26.00
N CYS A 70 -40.31 10.38 26.08
CA CYS A 70 -39.87 9.76 27.33
C CYS A 70 -38.62 10.42 27.96
N PHE A 71 -38.06 11.44 27.30
CA PHE A 71 -36.86 12.16 27.73
C PHE A 71 -37.18 13.59 28.16
N GLU A 72 -38.00 13.77 29.19
CA GLU A 72 -38.45 15.10 29.66
C GLU A 72 -37.33 15.98 30.26
N ASN A 73 -36.12 15.46 30.47
CA ASN A 73 -35.03 16.16 31.19
C ASN A 73 -33.67 16.19 30.46
N LYS A 74 -33.59 15.81 29.18
CA LYS A 74 -32.35 15.90 28.40
C LYS A 74 -32.57 16.70 27.13
N ASN A 75 -31.61 17.56 26.81
CA ASN A 75 -31.60 18.40 25.63
C ASN A 75 -31.45 17.51 24.37
N PHE A 76 -32.58 16.95 23.91
CA PHE A 76 -32.67 15.97 22.81
C PHE A 76 -31.91 16.45 21.56
N SER A 77 -32.07 17.73 21.23
CA SER A 77 -31.46 18.39 20.08
C SER A 77 -29.93 18.41 20.19
N GLU A 78 -29.41 18.59 21.41
CA GLU A 78 -27.98 18.60 21.69
C GLU A 78 -27.38 17.19 21.55
N THR A 79 -28.05 16.17 22.09
CA THR A 79 -27.54 14.78 21.96
C THR A 79 -27.57 14.29 20.51
N GLU A 80 -28.62 14.66 19.74
CA GLU A 80 -28.69 14.33 18.31
C GLU A 80 -27.56 15.01 17.52
N THR A 81 -27.31 16.31 17.78
CA THR A 81 -26.24 17.05 17.09
C THR A 81 -24.86 16.53 17.46
N GLU A 82 -24.63 16.13 18.71
CA GLU A 82 -23.40 15.47 19.14
C GLU A 82 -23.15 14.16 18.38
N ILE A 83 -24.16 13.29 18.24
CA ILE A 83 -23.98 12.01 17.52
C ILE A 83 -23.76 12.25 16.02
N LYS A 84 -24.44 13.23 15.42
CA LYS A 84 -24.15 13.64 14.02
C LYS A 84 -22.72 14.14 13.86
N THR A 85 -22.23 14.90 14.83
CA THR A 85 -20.84 15.37 14.87
C THR A 85 -19.87 14.19 14.95
N MET A 86 -20.19 13.16 15.74
CA MET A 86 -19.40 11.95 15.81
C MET A 86 -19.30 11.22 14.46
N ILE A 87 -20.41 11.11 13.72
CA ILE A 87 -20.40 10.55 12.35
C ILE A 87 -19.46 11.36 11.44
N MET A 88 -19.49 12.69 11.54
CA MET A 88 -18.58 13.56 10.76
C MET A 88 -17.11 13.33 11.14
N LEU A 89 -16.79 13.22 12.44
CA LEU A 89 -15.43 12.91 12.89
C LEU A 89 -14.94 11.56 12.36
N ILE A 90 -15.78 10.52 12.40
CA ILE A 90 -15.45 9.21 11.81
C ILE A 90 -15.22 9.35 10.29
N LYS A 91 -16.05 10.10 9.57
CA LYS A 91 -15.87 10.26 8.10
C LYS A 91 -14.57 11.01 7.76
N SER A 92 -14.26 12.07 8.50
CA SER A 92 -13.15 12.98 8.16
C SER A 92 -11.80 12.49 8.66
N ASN A 93 -11.75 11.94 9.88
CA ASN A 93 -10.50 11.72 10.61
C ASN A 93 -10.08 10.23 10.66
N TRP A 94 -11.01 9.29 10.49
CA TRP A 94 -10.72 7.86 10.63
C TRP A 94 -9.63 7.35 9.67
N LYS A 95 -9.59 7.92 8.46
CA LYS A 95 -8.57 7.56 7.47
C LYS A 95 -7.15 7.86 7.96
N TYR A 96 -6.96 8.93 8.73
CA TYR A 96 -5.65 9.34 9.23
C TYR A 96 -5.30 8.59 10.51
N GLU A 97 -6.28 8.40 11.39
CA GLU A 97 -6.06 7.77 12.70
C GLU A 97 -5.81 6.26 12.62
N ILE A 98 -6.44 5.59 11.65
CA ILE A 98 -6.49 4.12 11.60
C ILE A 98 -6.25 3.59 10.18
N SER A 99 -7.05 4.00 9.18
CA SER A 99 -7.06 3.29 7.89
C SER A 99 -5.78 3.43 7.08
N HIS A 100 -5.05 4.54 7.19
CA HIS A 100 -3.78 4.73 6.47
C HIS A 100 -2.73 3.71 6.94
N HIS A 101 -2.54 3.58 8.25
CA HIS A 101 -1.64 2.63 8.87
C HIS A 101 -2.08 1.17 8.64
N ALA A 102 -3.38 0.88 8.75
CA ALA A 102 -3.92 -0.46 8.48
C ALA A 102 -3.78 -0.89 7.00
N ALA A 103 -4.01 0.04 6.05
CA ALA A 103 -3.84 -0.22 4.62
C ALA A 103 -2.37 -0.45 4.25
N ASN A 104 -1.44 0.34 4.82
CA ASN A 104 -0.01 0.15 4.65
C ASN A 104 0.46 -1.20 5.20
N ASN A 105 -0.10 -1.66 6.32
CA ASN A 105 0.16 -2.99 6.89
C ASN A 105 -0.35 -4.13 6.00
N LEU A 106 -1.53 -3.97 5.38
CA LEU A 106 -2.08 -4.96 4.46
C LEU A 106 -1.24 -5.06 3.17
N HIS A 107 -0.76 -3.92 2.66
CA HIS A 107 0.05 -3.87 1.44
C HIS A 107 1.49 -4.38 1.68
N SER A 108 2.13 -3.99 2.79
CA SER A 108 3.48 -4.43 3.14
C SER A 108 3.57 -5.92 3.45
N LYS A 109 2.60 -6.49 4.16
CA LYS A 109 2.58 -7.94 4.47
C LYS A 109 2.40 -8.83 3.22
N LYS A 110 1.67 -8.34 2.22
CA LYS A 110 1.54 -9.03 0.91
C LYS A 110 2.77 -8.88 0.02
N MET A 111 3.51 -7.77 0.15
CA MET A 111 4.67 -7.46 -0.69
C MET A 111 5.97 -8.09 -0.15
N ASN A 112 6.19 -8.03 1.16
CA ASN A 112 7.40 -8.57 1.81
C ASN A 112 7.44 -10.11 1.86
N SER A 113 6.37 -10.78 1.43
CA SER A 113 6.30 -12.24 1.47
C SER A 113 6.91 -12.89 0.22
N ILE A 114 6.89 -12.22 -0.95
CA ILE A 114 7.56 -12.73 -2.15
C ILE A 114 9.06 -12.56 -1.94
N GLY A 115 9.71 -13.61 -1.42
CA GLY A 115 11.13 -13.59 -1.06
C GLY A 115 11.98 -12.99 -2.18
N ILE A 116 12.75 -11.95 -1.86
CA ILE A 116 13.62 -11.25 -2.82
C ILE A 116 14.57 -12.24 -3.51
N ASP A 117 15.02 -13.27 -2.79
CA ASP A 117 15.93 -14.30 -3.30
C ASP A 117 15.27 -15.19 -4.36
N TYR A 118 13.99 -15.54 -4.18
CA TYR A 118 13.22 -16.26 -5.21
C TYR A 118 13.13 -15.43 -6.49
N LEU A 119 12.79 -14.13 -6.38
CA LEU A 119 12.67 -13.24 -7.53
C LEU A 119 14.01 -13.06 -8.25
N LYS A 120 15.11 -12.91 -7.50
CA LYS A 120 16.47 -12.81 -8.08
C LYS A 120 16.88 -14.08 -8.80
N THR A 121 16.70 -15.24 -8.18
CA THR A 121 17.09 -16.54 -8.75
C THR A 121 16.29 -16.82 -10.03
N THR A 122 14.99 -16.52 -10.00
CA THR A 122 14.10 -16.68 -11.15
C THR A 122 14.46 -15.72 -12.29
N ALA A 123 14.75 -14.45 -11.96
CA ALA A 123 15.19 -13.46 -12.94
C ALA A 123 16.50 -13.85 -13.60
N ASN A 124 17.50 -14.29 -12.82
CA ASN A 124 18.79 -14.72 -13.35
C ASN A 124 18.66 -15.96 -14.26
N SER A 125 17.81 -16.92 -13.88
CA SER A 125 17.55 -18.10 -14.69
C SER A 125 16.86 -17.73 -16.02
N ALA A 126 15.91 -16.79 -16.00
CA ALA A 126 15.25 -16.30 -17.20
C ALA A 126 16.23 -15.51 -18.10
N ALA A 127 17.08 -14.67 -17.50
CA ALA A 127 18.13 -13.95 -18.23
C ALA A 127 19.12 -14.90 -18.90
N ALA A 128 19.57 -15.95 -18.22
CA ALA A 128 20.46 -16.97 -18.78
C ALA A 128 19.80 -17.71 -19.97
N LYS A 129 18.50 -18.03 -19.87
CA LYS A 129 17.75 -18.62 -20.99
C LYS A 129 17.67 -17.69 -22.20
N LEU A 130 17.46 -16.39 -21.98
CA LEU A 130 17.42 -15.40 -23.07
C LEU A 130 18.78 -15.18 -23.74
N GLN A 131 19.88 -15.41 -23.02
CA GLN A 131 21.21 -15.42 -23.61
C GLN A 131 21.42 -16.61 -24.55
N SER A 132 20.80 -17.76 -24.25
CA SER A 132 20.84 -18.94 -25.13
C SER A 132 19.81 -18.89 -26.26
N ASP A 133 18.63 -18.34 -26.02
CA ASP A 133 17.54 -18.18 -26.99
C ASP A 133 16.88 -16.81 -26.82
N CYS A 134 17.25 -15.88 -27.70
CA CYS A 134 16.77 -14.50 -27.68
C CYS A 134 15.29 -14.34 -28.11
N ASN A 135 14.63 -15.43 -28.52
CA ASN A 135 13.23 -15.47 -28.91
C ASN A 135 12.33 -16.26 -27.94
N ASP A 136 12.88 -16.70 -26.79
CA ASP A 136 12.09 -17.38 -25.75
C ASP A 136 11.10 -16.40 -25.08
N ARG A 137 9.83 -16.51 -25.49
CA ARG A 137 8.73 -15.67 -24.99
C ARG A 137 8.45 -15.87 -23.51
N ASP A 138 8.59 -17.09 -23.01
CA ASP A 138 8.28 -17.40 -21.61
C ASP A 138 9.40 -16.91 -20.70
N ALA A 139 10.67 -17.03 -21.12
CA ALA A 139 11.79 -16.44 -20.42
C ALA A 139 11.70 -14.90 -20.39
N TYR A 140 11.37 -14.26 -21.52
CA TYR A 140 11.20 -12.81 -21.57
C TYR A 140 10.08 -12.34 -20.63
N LYS A 141 8.91 -12.99 -20.69
CA LYS A 141 7.78 -12.70 -19.79
C LYS A 141 8.16 -12.90 -18.32
N THR A 142 8.89 -13.95 -18.00
CA THR A 142 9.32 -14.26 -16.63
C THR A 142 10.29 -13.21 -16.11
N LEU A 143 11.27 -12.80 -16.91
CA LEU A 143 12.20 -11.71 -16.56
C LEU A 143 11.44 -10.40 -16.35
N GLN A 144 10.53 -10.06 -17.26
CA GLN A 144 9.71 -8.85 -17.18
C GLN A 144 8.86 -8.80 -15.90
N GLN A 145 8.22 -9.92 -15.54
CA GLN A 145 7.39 -10.02 -14.33
C GLN A 145 8.19 -10.02 -13.02
N THR A 146 9.35 -10.66 -13.00
CA THR A 146 10.20 -10.68 -11.80
C THR A 146 10.80 -9.30 -11.54
N VAL A 147 11.28 -8.61 -12.57
CA VAL A 147 11.71 -7.19 -12.49
C VAL A 147 10.55 -6.31 -12.00
N TYR A 148 9.34 -6.49 -12.55
CA TYR A 148 8.14 -5.80 -12.11
C TYR A 148 7.86 -5.99 -10.61
N CYS A 149 7.93 -7.21 -10.08
CA CYS A 149 7.74 -7.48 -8.65
C CYS A 149 8.79 -6.80 -7.76
N ARG A 150 10.01 -6.59 -8.27
CA ARG A 150 11.14 -6.05 -7.49
C ARG A 150 11.17 -4.54 -7.41
N ILE A 151 10.54 -3.83 -8.35
CA ILE A 151 10.59 -2.37 -8.43
C ILE A 151 9.33 -1.67 -7.91
N ILE A 152 8.24 -2.39 -7.62
CA ILE A 152 6.91 -1.76 -7.48
C ILE A 152 6.48 -1.47 -6.05
N PRO A 153 6.16 -0.20 -5.82
CA PRO A 153 4.96 0.26 -5.13
C PRO A 153 4.03 1.03 -6.09
N GLY A 154 2.99 0.38 -6.62
CA GLY A 154 1.90 1.02 -7.40
C GLY A 154 2.23 1.46 -8.84
N GLU A 155 2.24 2.78 -9.10
CA GLU A 155 2.19 3.43 -10.43
C GLU A 155 3.40 3.17 -11.35
N LEU A 156 4.47 2.55 -10.84
CA LEU A 156 5.61 2.10 -11.66
C LEU A 156 5.25 0.99 -12.65
N ALA A 157 4.06 0.39 -12.50
CA ALA A 157 3.48 -0.49 -13.51
C ALA A 157 3.35 0.17 -14.89
N ARG A 158 3.27 1.51 -14.94
CA ARG A 158 3.18 2.31 -16.17
C ARG A 158 4.51 2.98 -16.54
N LEU A 159 5.65 2.47 -16.06
CA LEU A 159 6.96 3.00 -16.44
C LEU A 159 7.17 2.86 -17.95
N THR A 160 7.41 3.99 -18.62
CA THR A 160 7.74 4.01 -20.05
C THR A 160 9.24 3.92 -20.27
N VAL A 161 9.63 3.51 -21.48
CA VAL A 161 11.04 3.46 -21.90
C VAL A 161 11.67 4.85 -21.79
N ASP A 162 10.98 5.87 -22.30
CA ASP A 162 11.45 7.26 -22.24
C ASP A 162 11.64 7.73 -20.80
N LEU A 163 10.66 7.50 -19.93
CA LEU A 163 10.75 7.88 -18.51
C LEU A 163 11.86 7.13 -17.76
N TYR A 164 12.17 5.90 -18.17
CA TYR A 164 13.31 5.18 -17.62
C TYR A 164 14.62 5.79 -18.10
N ASN A 165 14.72 6.13 -19.40
CA ASN A 165 15.93 6.70 -20.00
C ASN A 165 16.20 8.14 -19.57
N GLU A 166 15.16 8.96 -19.37
CA GLU A 166 15.21 10.31 -18.80
C GLU A 166 15.69 10.34 -17.34
N GLY A 167 15.63 9.21 -16.64
CA GLY A 167 16.17 9.06 -15.30
C GLY A 167 17.68 9.30 -15.32
N LYS A 168 18.10 10.54 -15.03
CA LYS A 168 19.51 10.93 -15.01
C LYS A 168 20.30 10.02 -14.07
N GLU A 169 21.43 9.51 -14.57
CA GLU A 169 22.53 9.12 -13.70
C GLU A 169 22.81 10.30 -12.76
N ALA A 170 22.66 10.06 -11.46
CA ALA A 170 23.03 11.01 -10.41
C ALA A 170 22.36 12.41 -10.46
N GLN A 171 21.03 12.51 -10.50
CA GLN A 171 20.40 13.71 -9.93
C GLN A 171 20.39 13.63 -8.39
N THR A 172 21.20 14.50 -7.82
CA THR A 172 21.39 14.74 -6.39
C THR A 172 20.07 15.14 -5.75
N TYR A 173 19.59 14.31 -4.81
CA TYR A 173 18.50 14.69 -3.92
C TYR A 173 19.11 15.54 -2.81
N GLU A 174 19.15 16.86 -2.98
CA GLU A 174 19.71 17.79 -1.98
C GLU A 174 19.10 17.55 -0.59
N GLU A 175 17.82 17.18 -0.51
CA GLU A 175 17.11 16.90 0.74
C GLU A 175 17.61 15.66 1.51
N PHE A 176 18.32 14.73 0.86
CA PHE A 176 18.88 13.53 1.49
C PHE A 176 20.41 13.54 1.61
N GLU A 177 21.12 14.43 0.90
CA GLU A 177 22.59 14.48 0.97
C GLU A 177 23.14 14.74 2.36
N ASN A 178 22.39 15.50 3.17
CA ASN A 178 22.75 15.85 4.54
C ASN A 178 22.47 14.71 5.55
N LYS A 179 21.78 13.64 5.12
CA LYS A 179 21.41 12.49 5.98
C LYS A 179 22.19 11.21 5.65
N ILE A 180 23.03 11.23 4.61
CA ILE A 180 23.67 10.05 4.03
C ILE A 180 25.19 10.19 4.15
N ARG A 181 25.85 9.14 4.66
CA ARG A 181 27.31 9.12 4.88
C ARG A 181 28.07 9.21 3.54
N PRO A 182 29.32 9.70 3.54
CA PRO A 182 30.12 9.79 2.31
C PRO A 182 30.26 8.46 1.55
N SER A 183 30.40 7.35 2.26
CA SER A 183 30.46 6.00 1.67
C SER A 183 29.13 5.57 1.01
N GLU A 184 28.01 5.89 1.63
CA GLU A 184 26.67 5.64 1.09
C GLU A 184 26.38 6.54 -0.13
N ARG A 185 26.91 7.78 -0.15
CA ARG A 185 26.82 8.70 -1.29
C ARG A 185 27.48 8.13 -2.54
N ILE A 186 28.65 7.49 -2.38
CA ILE A 186 29.34 6.79 -3.48
C ILE A 186 28.50 5.64 -4.01
N LEU A 187 27.92 4.83 -3.12
CA LEU A 187 27.07 3.69 -3.51
C LEU A 187 25.79 4.15 -4.22
N MET A 188 25.20 5.25 -3.74
CA MET A 188 24.01 5.86 -4.32
C MET A 188 24.18 6.37 -5.75
N ARG A 189 25.41 6.69 -6.18
CA ARG A 189 25.69 7.11 -7.58
C ARG A 189 25.51 5.96 -8.58
N LYS A 190 25.65 4.72 -8.12
CA LYS A 190 25.51 3.50 -8.95
C LYS A 190 24.06 3.10 -9.21
N PHE A 191 23.10 3.70 -8.50
CA PHE A 191 21.69 3.38 -8.63
C PHE A 191 20.96 4.43 -9.46
N LYS A 192 20.25 4.00 -10.50
CA LYS A 192 19.32 4.88 -11.24
C LYS A 192 18.18 5.29 -10.31
N LYS A 193 17.80 6.57 -10.32
CA LYS A 193 16.79 7.13 -9.41
C LYS A 193 15.65 7.75 -10.19
N ARG A 194 14.41 7.57 -9.69
CA ARG A 194 13.23 8.30 -10.19
C ARG A 194 12.53 9.05 -9.06
N LYS A 195 12.34 10.36 -9.23
CA LYS A 195 11.55 11.20 -8.31
C LYS A 195 10.05 10.92 -8.50
N ARG A 196 9.41 10.39 -7.46
CA ARG A 196 7.94 10.43 -7.30
C ARG A 196 7.60 11.60 -6.39
N LYS A 197 6.37 12.14 -6.49
CA LYS A 197 5.86 13.26 -5.67
C LYS A 197 6.12 13.12 -4.14
N ALA A 198 6.40 11.91 -3.61
CA ALA A 198 6.74 11.70 -2.20
C ALA A 198 7.87 10.68 -1.90
N THR A 199 8.40 9.93 -2.88
CA THR A 199 9.44 8.89 -2.59
C THR A 199 10.33 8.60 -3.81
N PRO A 200 11.66 8.70 -3.69
CA PRO A 200 12.56 8.26 -4.75
C PRO A 200 12.51 6.73 -4.88
N VAL A 201 12.46 6.23 -6.11
CA VAL A 201 12.66 4.79 -6.37
C VAL A 201 14.08 4.57 -6.84
N LEU A 202 14.77 3.65 -6.16
CA LEU A 202 16.13 3.22 -6.47
C LEU A 202 16.07 1.91 -7.25
N PHE A 203 16.66 1.88 -8.44
CA PHE A 203 16.85 0.64 -9.20
C PHE A 203 18.21 0.04 -8.82
N SER A 204 18.23 -1.15 -8.22
CA SER A 204 19.48 -1.86 -7.93
C SER A 204 20.23 -2.22 -9.22
N LEU A 205 21.55 -2.43 -9.14
CA LEU A 205 22.38 -2.71 -10.32
C LEU A 205 21.88 -3.92 -11.12
N ASP A 206 21.55 -5.00 -10.42
CA ASP A 206 21.01 -6.22 -11.03
C ASP A 206 19.63 -5.99 -11.68
N VAL A 207 18.80 -5.11 -11.12
CA VAL A 207 17.54 -4.70 -11.76
C VAL A 207 17.81 -3.87 -13.02
N GLN A 208 18.81 -2.99 -13.00
CA GLN A 208 19.18 -2.19 -14.17
C GLN A 208 19.70 -3.10 -15.31
N GLU A 209 20.53 -4.10 -14.98
CA GLU A 209 20.99 -5.12 -15.93
C GLU A 209 19.82 -5.91 -16.54
N HIS A 210 18.88 -6.37 -15.70
CA HIS A 210 17.68 -7.07 -16.19
C HIS A 210 16.78 -6.18 -17.04
N ILE A 211 16.62 -4.89 -16.69
CA ILE A 211 15.89 -3.94 -17.53
C ILE A 211 16.61 -3.74 -18.87
N GLN A 212 17.94 -3.67 -18.88
CA GLN A 212 18.70 -3.54 -20.13
C GLN A 212 18.45 -4.72 -21.06
N ILE A 213 18.50 -5.96 -20.55
CA ILE A 213 18.16 -7.17 -21.34
C ILE A 213 16.75 -7.07 -21.92
N LEU A 214 15.78 -6.60 -21.14
CA LEU A 214 14.40 -6.40 -21.61
C LEU A 214 14.31 -5.36 -22.72
N LEU A 215 15.08 -4.27 -22.64
CA LEU A 215 15.11 -3.22 -23.65
C LEU A 215 15.79 -3.71 -24.95
N ASP A 216 16.90 -4.42 -24.83
CA ASP A 216 17.67 -4.94 -25.98
C ASP A 216 16.87 -5.95 -26.79
N LEU A 217 16.10 -6.82 -26.12
CA LEU A 217 15.29 -7.85 -26.76
C LEU A 217 13.86 -7.40 -27.10
N ARG A 218 13.50 -6.15 -26.76
CA ARG A 218 12.13 -5.63 -26.85
C ARG A 218 11.51 -5.77 -28.24
N SER A 219 12.31 -5.59 -29.30
CA SER A 219 11.89 -5.68 -30.70
C SER A 219 11.40 -7.07 -31.10
N ASN A 220 11.86 -8.13 -30.43
CA ASN A 220 11.46 -9.51 -30.71
C ASN A 220 10.06 -9.83 -30.17
N PHE A 221 9.60 -9.05 -29.19
CA PHE A 221 8.51 -9.45 -28.29
C PHE A 221 7.37 -8.44 -28.18
N THR A 222 7.58 -7.18 -28.56
CA THR A 222 6.59 -6.11 -28.40
C THR A 222 6.39 -5.34 -29.70
N SER A 223 5.23 -4.69 -29.83
CA SER A 223 4.96 -3.82 -30.98
C SER A 223 5.85 -2.57 -30.93
N GLN A 224 6.34 -2.10 -32.09
CA GLN A 224 7.24 -0.93 -32.20
C GLN A 224 6.70 0.36 -31.53
N ASN A 225 5.38 0.48 -31.34
CA ASN A 225 4.74 1.66 -30.74
C ASN A 225 4.32 1.49 -29.27
N ASP A 226 4.79 0.45 -28.57
CA ASP A 226 4.47 0.27 -27.16
C ASP A 226 5.40 1.12 -26.28
N PRO A 227 4.89 2.09 -25.50
CA PRO A 227 5.74 2.93 -24.67
C PRO A 227 6.18 2.26 -23.36
N TYR A 228 5.52 1.18 -22.92
CA TYR A 228 5.69 0.65 -21.55
C TYR A 228 6.76 -0.45 -21.44
N ILE A 229 7.62 -0.37 -20.43
CA ILE A 229 8.59 -1.44 -20.13
C ILE A 229 7.87 -2.73 -19.72
N PHE A 230 6.73 -2.61 -19.02
CA PHE A 230 5.97 -3.72 -18.43
C PHE A 230 4.61 -3.95 -19.10
N SER A 231 4.60 -4.01 -20.43
CA SER A 231 3.41 -4.37 -21.20
C SER A 231 3.27 -5.87 -21.38
N LYS A 232 2.04 -6.32 -21.62
CA LYS A 232 1.79 -7.70 -22.07
C LYS A 232 2.31 -7.87 -23.51
N LEU A 233 3.04 -8.96 -23.75
CA LEU A 233 3.68 -9.33 -25.03
C LEU A 233 2.81 -9.13 -26.30
N ILE A 234 1.48 -9.31 -26.22
CA ILE A 234 0.60 -9.31 -27.39
C ILE A 234 -0.51 -8.25 -27.29
N SER A 235 -0.85 -7.79 -26.07
CA SER A 235 -1.88 -6.77 -25.87
C SER A 235 -1.22 -5.51 -25.32
N ARG A 236 -1.52 -4.33 -25.90
CA ARG A 236 -1.03 -3.01 -25.46
C ARG A 236 -1.49 -2.58 -24.05
N GLU A 237 -1.92 -3.53 -23.23
CA GLU A 237 -2.30 -3.31 -21.85
C GLU A 237 -1.10 -3.54 -20.91
N PRO A 238 -0.92 -2.67 -19.89
CA PRO A 238 0.04 -2.92 -18.84
C PRO A 238 -0.36 -4.15 -18.00
N PHE A 239 0.61 -4.77 -17.33
CA PHE A 239 0.28 -5.83 -16.38
C PHE A 239 -0.72 -5.34 -15.30
N ARG A 240 -1.70 -6.19 -15.00
CA ARG A 240 -2.47 -6.04 -13.76
C ARG A 240 -1.57 -6.47 -12.60
N GLY A 241 -0.94 -5.52 -11.93
CA GLY A 241 0.11 -5.80 -10.95
C GLY A 241 -0.24 -6.83 -9.88
N TYR A 242 -1.47 -6.78 -9.39
CA TYR A 242 -1.97 -7.76 -8.44
C TYR A 242 -1.92 -9.20 -8.96
N GLN A 243 -2.20 -9.44 -10.24
CA GLN A 243 -2.16 -10.80 -10.82
C GLN A 243 -0.74 -11.34 -10.90
N VAL A 244 0.22 -10.49 -11.28
CA VAL A 244 1.64 -10.85 -11.36
C VAL A 244 2.19 -11.15 -9.95
N LEU A 245 1.86 -10.30 -8.98
CA LEU A 245 2.24 -10.52 -7.58
C LEU A 245 1.64 -11.80 -7.02
N MET A 246 0.35 -12.07 -7.25
CA MET A 246 -0.28 -13.33 -6.81
C MET A 246 0.35 -14.55 -7.45
N HIS A 247 0.70 -14.48 -8.73
CA HIS A 247 1.35 -15.59 -9.43
C HIS A 247 2.69 -15.92 -8.79
N HIS A 248 3.58 -14.92 -8.64
CA HIS A 248 4.90 -15.13 -8.05
C HIS A 248 4.84 -15.45 -6.55
N ALA A 249 3.85 -14.94 -5.82
CA ALA A 249 3.62 -15.33 -4.44
C ALA A 249 3.26 -16.82 -4.30
N LYS A 250 2.41 -17.34 -5.21
CA LYS A 250 2.07 -18.77 -5.26
C LYS A 250 3.29 -19.61 -5.62
N MET A 251 4.08 -19.19 -6.61
CA MET A 251 5.28 -19.89 -7.05
C MET A 251 6.36 -19.92 -5.97
N ALA A 252 6.45 -18.86 -5.15
CA ALA A 252 7.33 -18.79 -3.98
C ALA A 252 6.83 -19.61 -2.77
N GLY A 253 5.72 -20.36 -2.89
CA GLY A 253 5.21 -21.23 -1.83
C GLY A 253 4.43 -20.52 -0.72
N LEU A 254 4.00 -19.27 -0.94
CA LEU A 254 3.30 -18.48 0.07
C LEU A 254 1.82 -18.86 0.10
N LYS A 255 1.33 -19.25 1.29
CA LYS A 255 -0.09 -19.52 1.50
C LYS A 255 -0.88 -18.21 1.49
N LYS A 256 -2.08 -18.23 0.89
CA LYS A 256 -3.05 -17.13 1.01
C LYS A 256 -3.37 -16.94 2.51
N SER A 257 -2.99 -15.78 3.06
CA SER A 257 -3.44 -15.32 4.38
C SER A 257 -4.86 -14.77 4.30
#